data_AF-A0A3E2CLG4-F1
#
_entry.id   AF-A0A3E2CLG4-F1
#
_cell.length_a   1.000
_cell.length_b   1.000
_cell.length_c   1.000
_cell.angle_alpha   90.00
_cell.angle_beta   90.00
_cell.angle_gamma   90.00
#
_symmetry.space_group_name_H-M   'P 1'
#
loop_
_entity.id
_entity.type
_entity.pdbx_description
1 polymer ?
#
loop_
_entity_poly.entity_id
_entity_poly.type
_entity_poly.pdbx_seq_one_letter_code
_entity_poly.pdbx_strand_id
1 'polypeptide(L)' 'MTTMDPQWALLAGALVFIITPGIALFYGGRERATSMVNMMMLSAGAIAVTTLVWTLWGWSLAFAGKDMAG' A
#
# COMPACT_ATOMS: atom_id res chain seq x y z
N MET A 1 -20.20 -13.92 -8.53
CA MET A 1 -18.76 -13.74 -8.75
C MET A 1 -18.45 -14.34 -10.10
N THR A 2 -18.43 -13.51 -11.13
CA THR A 2 -17.94 -13.92 -12.45
C THR A 2 -16.44 -14.14 -12.33
N THR A 3 -15.86 -15.06 -13.09
CA THR A 3 -14.43 -15.40 -13.00
C THR A 3 -13.48 -14.24 -13.31
N MET A 4 -14.00 -13.13 -13.86
CA MET A 4 -13.26 -11.90 -14.15
C MET A 4 -13.20 -10.92 -12.97
N ASP A 5 -14.20 -10.89 -12.09
CA ASP A 5 -14.25 -9.97 -10.94
C ASP A 5 -12.98 -9.99 -10.06
N PRO A 6 -12.43 -11.16 -9.66
CA PRO A 6 -11.21 -11.19 -8.85
C PRO A 6 -9.95 -10.78 -9.62
N GLN A 7 -9.90 -10.97 -10.95
CA GLN A 7 -8.73 -10.60 -11.75
C GLN A 7 -8.57 -9.08 -11.83
N TRP A 8 -9.67 -8.36 -12.00
CA TRP A 8 -9.69 -6.90 -11.97
C TRP A 8 -9.38 -6.33 -10.59
N ALA A 9 -9.89 -6.96 -9.52
CA ALA A 9 -9.58 -6.55 -8.14
C ALA A 9 -8.08 -6.73 -7.81
N LEU A 10 -7.46 -7.82 -8.27
CA LEU A 10 -6.01 -8.04 -8.12
C LEU A 10 -5.19 -7.03 -8.92
N LEU A 11 -5.59 -6.73 -10.16
CA LEU A 11 -4.95 -5.71 -10.98
C LEU A 11 -5.03 -4.32 -10.32
N ALA A 12 -6.21 -3.95 -9.82
CA ALA A 12 -6.42 -2.69 -9.11
C ALA A 12 -5.56 -2.61 -7.83
N GLY A 13 -5.49 -3.69 -7.05
CA GLY A 13 -4.64 -3.77 -5.87
C GLY A 13 -3.14 -3.61 -6.19
N ALA A 14 -2.68 -4.24 -7.27
CA ALA A 14 -1.29 -4.11 -7.73
C ALA A 14 -0.95 -2.67 -8.15
N LEU A 15 -1.88 -1.96 -8.82
CA LEU A 15 -1.69 -0.56 -9.19
C LEU A 15 -1.55 0.34 -7.95
N VAL A 16 -2.38 0.15 -6.93
CA VAL A 16 -2.29 0.91 -5.67
C VAL A 16 -0.98 0.63 -4.94
N PHE A 17 -0.52 -0.62 -4.94
CA PHE A 17 0.75 -0.99 -4.33
C PHE A 17 1.94 -0.25 -4.94
N ILE A 18 1.94 -0.02 -6.25
CA ILE A 18 3.01 0.69 -6.98
C ILE A 18 3.06 2.20 -6.66
N ILE A 19 1.95 2.81 -6.22
CA ILE A 19 1.90 4.25 -5.91
C ILE A 19 2.75 4.58 -4.67
N THR A 20 2.78 3.70 -3.67
CA THR A 20 3.51 3.90 -2.40
C THR A 20 5.02 4.12 -2.61
N PRO A 21 5.75 3.27 -3.36
CA PRO A 21 7.13 3.57 -3.74
C PRO A 21 7.22 4.61 -4.86
N GLY A 22 6.21 4.73 -5.74
CA GLY A 22 6.20 5.66 -6.87
C GLY A 22 6.29 7.13 -6.46
N ILE A 23 5.57 7.51 -5.40
CA ILE A 23 5.65 8.87 -4.82
C ILE A 23 7.05 9.10 -4.24
N ALA A 24 7.59 8.17 -3.48
CA ALA A 24 8.91 8.33 -2.88
C ALA A 24 10.05 8.44 -3.90
N LEU A 25 9.95 7.75 -5.04
CA LEU A 25 10.88 7.90 -6.16
C LEU A 25 10.77 9.28 -6.83
N PHE A 26 9.55 9.78 -7.02
CA PHE A 26 9.31 11.12 -7.60
C PHE A 26 9.77 12.25 -6.68
N TYR A 27 9.56 12.12 -5.37
CA TYR A 27 10.02 13.12 -4.40
C TYR A 27 11.53 13.01 -4.13
N GLY A 28 12.10 11.80 -4.15
CA GLY A 28 13.52 11.55 -3.90
C GLY A 28 14.46 11.98 -5.04
N GLY A 29 13.97 12.03 -6.28
CA GLY A 29 14.76 12.47 -7.44
C GLY A 29 15.01 13.98 -7.53
N ARG A 30 14.31 14.79 -6.71
CA ARG A 30 14.52 16.26 -6.62
C ARG A 30 15.61 16.67 -5.61
N GLU A 31 16.20 15.70 -4.92
CA GLU A 31 17.24 15.92 -3.91
C GLU A 31 18.45 15.01 -4.16
N ARG A 32 19.60 15.33 -3.56
CA ARG A 32 20.90 14.66 -3.76
C ARG A 32 20.76 13.13 -3.63
N ALA A 33 21.44 12.34 -4.46
CA ALA A 33 21.32 10.87 -4.52
C ALA A 33 21.41 10.12 -3.16
N THR A 34 22.07 10.70 -2.16
CA THR A 34 22.09 10.20 -0.77
C THR A 34 20.71 10.25 -0.09
N SER A 35 19.91 11.29 -0.32
CA SER A 35 18.53 11.39 0.18
C SER A 35 17.57 10.41 -0.52
N MET A 36 17.86 10.05 -1.77
CA MET A 36 17.07 9.08 -2.54
C MET A 36 17.14 7.67 -1.94
N VAL A 37 18.33 7.22 -1.52
CA VAL A 37 18.49 5.92 -0.82
C VAL A 37 17.74 5.92 0.52
N ASN A 38 17.79 7.03 1.26
CA ASN A 38 17.05 7.18 2.52
C ASN A 38 15.52 7.13 2.29
N MET A 39 15.00 7.78 1.25
CA MET A 39 13.58 7.71 0.89
C MET A 39 13.13 6.32 0.42
N MET A 40 13.98 5.59 -0.30
CA MET A 40 13.71 4.20 -0.70
C MET A 40 13.65 3.28 0.52
N MET A 41 14.56 3.45 1.48
CA MET A 41 14.55 2.73 2.76
C MET A 41 13.30 3.06 3.60
N LEU A 42 12.89 4.34 3.62
CA LEU A 42 11.69 4.78 4.33
C LEU A 42 10.42 4.21 3.70
N SER A 43 10.37 4.10 2.36
CA SER A 43 9.25 3.48 1.64
C SER A 43 9.17 1.97 1.87
N ALA A 44 10.30 1.28 1.88
CA ALA A 44 10.36 -0.14 2.23
C ALA A 44 9.89 -0.36 3.69
N GLY A 45 10.31 0.51 4.61
CA GLY A 45 9.83 0.52 5.99
C GLY A 45 8.34 0.79 6.11
N ALA A 46 7.81 1.77 5.36
CA ALA A 46 6.39 2.10 5.33
C ALA A 46 5.53 0.93 4.81
N ILE A 47 5.97 0.23 3.76
CA ILE A 47 5.28 -0.96 3.25
C ILE A 47 5.30 -2.08 4.30
N ALA A 48 6.45 -2.34 4.95
CA ALA A 48 6.57 -3.36 5.98
C ALA A 48 5.66 -3.08 7.19
N VAL A 49 5.67 -1.85 7.71
CA VAL A 49 4.83 -1.44 8.85
C VAL A 49 3.36 -1.46 8.47
N THR A 50 2.98 -0.92 7.31
CA THR A 50 1.58 -0.92 6.85
C THR A 50 1.06 -2.34 6.68
N THR A 51 1.88 -3.27 6.14
CA THR A 51 1.49 -4.67 5.97
C THR A 51 1.27 -5.35 7.32
N LEU A 52 2.16 -5.14 8.29
CA LEU A 52 2.02 -5.70 9.65
C LEU A 52 0.82 -5.13 10.40
N VAL A 53 0.62 -3.82 10.37
CA VAL A 53 -0.53 -3.16 10.99
C VAL A 53 -1.83 -3.64 10.36
N TRP A 54 -1.86 -3.79 9.03
CA TRP A 54 -3.03 -4.23 8.29
C TRP A 54 -3.42 -5.68 8.60
N THR A 55 -2.44 -6.59 8.68
CA THR A 55 -2.70 -8.01 8.97
C THR A 55 -3.09 -8.28 10.43
N LEU A 56 -2.53 -7.53 11.38
CA LEU A 56 -2.80 -7.75 12.81
C LEU A 56 -4.15 -7.20 13.25
N TRP A 57 -4.50 -5.97 12.84
CA TRP A 57 -5.74 -5.32 13.29
C TRP A 57 -6.33 -4.32 12.30
N GLY A 58 -5.62 -3.92 11.24
CA GLY A 58 -6.12 -2.93 10.29
C GLY A 58 -7.36 -3.39 9.53
N TRP A 59 -7.41 -4.67 9.12
CA TRP A 59 -8.62 -5.24 8.52
C TRP A 59 -9.81 -5.19 9.49
N SER A 60 -9.59 -5.63 10.73
CA SER A 60 -10.62 -5.64 11.75
C SER A 60 -11.10 -4.22 12.04
N LEU A 61 -10.24 -3.23 12.22
CA LEU A 61 -10.67 -1.85 12.50
C LEU A 61 -11.43 -1.21 11.31
N ALA A 62 -11.02 -1.48 10.08
CA ALA A 62 -11.66 -0.91 8.89
C ALA A 62 -13.03 -1.53 8.59
N PHE A 63 -13.22 -2.81 8.94
CA PHE A 63 -14.42 -3.56 8.55
C PHE A 63 -15.23 -4.15 9.71
N ALA A 64 -14.82 -4.00 10.98
CA ALA A 64 -15.53 -4.53 12.15
C ALA A 64 -16.97 -4.01 12.32
N GLY A 65 -17.33 -2.91 11.65
CA GLY A 65 -18.69 -2.37 11.65
C GLY A 65 -19.49 -2.65 10.37
N LYS A 66 -18.89 -3.23 9.33
CA LYS A 66 -19.48 -3.33 7.99
C LYS A 66 -20.30 -4.61 7.74
N ASP A 67 -20.70 -5.28 8.82
CA ASP A 67 -21.56 -6.47 8.84
C ASP A 67 -22.79 -6.33 9.78
N MET A 68 -23.01 -5.17 10.42
CA MET A 68 -24.18 -4.95 11.31
C MET A 68 -25.17 -3.89 10.85
N ALA A 69 -24.97 -3.28 9.68
CA ALA A 69 -25.94 -2.34 9.09
C ALA A 69 -25.84 -2.30 7.56
N GLY A 70 -26.22 -3.41 6.90
CA GLY A 70 -26.46 -3.46 5.44
C GLY A 70 -25.28 -3.89 4.59
#